data_AF-A0A7Y3X2Y1-F1
#
_entry.id   AF-A0A7Y3X2Y1-F1
#
_cell.length_a   1.000
_cell.length_b   1.000
_cell.length_c   1.000
_cell.angle_alpha   90.00
_cell.angle_beta   90.00
_cell.angle_gamma   90.00
#
_symmetry.space_group_name_H-M   'P 1'
#
loop_
_entity.id
_entity.type
_entity.pdbx_description
1 polymer ?
#
loop_
_entity_poly.entity_id
_entity_poly.type
_entity_poly.pdbx_seq_one_letter_code
_entity_poly.pdbx_strand_id
1 'polypeptide(L)' 'MEYKVVPFAASIDPKKNINGHIAEQLESLIKHHTERDWKYVRVENITTFVHQEIGCFGFGAKPAQTYFTHLVVFQK' A
#
# COMPACT_ATOMS: atom_id res chain seq x y z
N MET A 1 -7.60 15.92 16.17
CA MET A 1 -6.64 14.91 15.68
C MET A 1 -7.11 14.50 14.30
N GLU A 2 -6.33 14.82 13.28
CA GLU A 2 -6.61 14.51 11.89
C GLU A 2 -5.64 13.40 11.42
N TYR A 3 -6.16 12.42 10.69
CA TYR A 3 -5.35 11.34 10.12
C TYR A 3 -5.32 11.42 8.60
N LYS A 4 -4.15 11.16 8.04
CA LYS A 4 -3.97 10.97 6.60
C LYS A 4 -3.43 9.57 6.35
N VAL A 5 -4.09 8.84 5.46
CA VAL A 5 -3.75 7.46 5.11
C VAL A 5 -3.52 7.40 3.61
N VAL A 6 -2.31 6.99 3.21
CA VAL A 6 -1.88 7.01 1.80
C VAL A 6 -1.43 5.62 1.37
N PRO A 7 -1.89 5.09 0.22
CA PRO A 7 -1.40 3.83 -0.29
C PRO A 7 0.08 3.93 -0.69
N PHE A 8 0.84 2.90 -0.35
CA PHE A 8 2.23 2.76 -0.73
C PHE A 8 2.40 1.53 -1.63
N ALA A 9 2.77 1.79 -2.88
CA ALA A 9 3.13 0.76 -3.84
C ALA A 9 4.50 1.13 -4.42
N ALA A 10 5.54 0.43 -3.96
CA ALA A 10 6.89 0.66 -4.46
C ALA A 10 7.02 0.17 -5.91
N SER A 11 7.61 1.00 -6.77
CA SER A 11 7.99 0.59 -8.11
C SER A 11 9.39 -0.02 -8.06
N ILE A 12 9.54 -1.27 -8.49
CA ILE A 12 10.79 -2.02 -8.39
C ILE A 12 11.34 -2.26 -9.80
N ASP A 13 12.60 -1.86 -10.03
CA ASP A 13 13.38 -2.35 -11.16
C ASP A 13 14.15 -3.60 -10.70
N PRO A 14 13.88 -4.79 -11.27
CA PRO A 14 14.54 -6.04 -10.88
C PRO A 14 16.06 -6.00 -11.04
N LYS A 15 16.59 -5.06 -11.82
CA LYS A 15 18.04 -4.89 -12.05
C LYS A 15 18.75 -4.11 -10.95
N LYS A 16 18.02 -3.54 -9.99
CA LYS A 16 18.55 -2.74 -8.88
C LYS A 16 18.49 -3.50 -7.55
N ASN A 17 19.19 -2.97 -6.53
CA ASN A 17 19.02 -3.44 -5.16
C ASN A 17 17.58 -3.14 -4.69
N ILE A 18 16.76 -4.19 -4.65
CA ILE A 18 15.33 -4.12 -4.36
C ILE A 18 15.06 -3.50 -2.99
N ASN A 19 15.76 -3.95 -1.96
CA ASN A 19 15.50 -3.53 -0.57
C ASN A 19 15.87 -2.07 -0.34
N GLY A 20 17.02 -1.62 -0.88
CA GLY A 20 17.44 -0.22 -0.79
C GLY A 20 16.47 0.71 -1.50
N HIS A 21 16.06 0.34 -2.71
CA HIS A 21 15.15 1.17 -3.51
C HIS A 21 13.75 1.29 -2.91
N ILE A 22 13.26 0.27 -2.21
CA ILE A 22 12.00 0.33 -1.46
C ILE A 22 12.13 1.28 -0.26
N ALA A 23 13.23 1.18 0.49
CA ALA A 23 13.47 2.05 1.64
C ALA A 23 13.56 3.52 1.24
N GLU A 24 14.28 3.84 0.17
CA GLU A 24 14.40 5.20 -0.39
C GLU A 24 13.03 5.77 -0.82
N GLN A 25 12.18 4.94 -1.46
CA GLN A 25 10.84 5.35 -1.86
C GLN A 25 9.94 5.64 -0.66
N LEU A 26 10.01 4.82 0.39
CA LEU A 26 9.25 5.06 1.61
C LEU A 26 9.74 6.34 2.32
N GLU A 27 11.05 6.53 2.43
CA GLU A 27 11.65 7.74 3.01
C GLU A 27 11.21 9.00 2.24
N SER A 28 11.22 8.95 0.91
CA SER A 28 10.76 10.05 0.05
C SER A 28 9.29 10.40 0.29
N LEU A 29 8.42 9.38 0.40
CA LEU A 29 7.00 9.58 0.73
C LEU A 29 6.83 10.23 2.11
N ILE A 30 7.57 9.74 3.11
CA ILE A 30 7.53 10.30 4.47
C ILE A 30 7.97 11.76 4.43
N LYS A 31 9.11 12.06 3.80
CA LYS A 31 9.64 13.42 3.67
C LYS A 31 8.64 14.37 3.04
N HIS A 32 8.04 13.96 1.92
CA HIS A 32 7.02 14.73 1.21
C HIS A 32 5.85 15.13 2.13
N HIS A 33 5.38 14.22 2.98
CA HIS A 33 4.28 14.54 3.90
C HIS A 33 4.74 15.34 5.11
N THR A 34 5.94 15.10 5.65
CA THR A 34 6.50 15.89 6.75
C THR A 34 6.73 17.35 6.38
N GLU A 35 7.10 17.63 5.11
CA GLU A 35 7.20 19.00 4.58
C GLU A 35 5.86 19.76 4.54
N ARG A 36 4.74 19.05 4.74
CA ARG A 36 3.38 19.61 4.82
C ARG A 36 2.78 19.50 6.23
N ASP A 37 3.66 19.45 7.23
CA ASP A 37 3.35 19.34 8.67
C ASP A 37 2.58 18.07 9.07
N TRP A 38 2.76 16.97 8.33
CA TRP A 38 2.21 15.67 8.73
C TRP A 38 3.25 14.86 9.48
N LYS A 39 2.92 14.39 10.68
CA LYS A 39 3.79 13.51 11.46
C LYS A 39 3.61 12.06 11.04
N TYR A 40 4.69 11.41 10.62
CA TYR A 40 4.70 9.96 10.36
C TYR A 40 4.35 9.18 11.62
N VAL A 41 3.48 8.19 11.48
CA VAL A 41 3.08 7.29 12.57
C VAL A 41 3.61 5.89 12.33
N ARG A 42 3.20 5.26 11.22
CA ARG A 42 3.56 3.86 10.89
C ARG A 42 3.16 3.47 9.47
N VAL A 43 3.66 2.32 9.04
CA VAL A 43 3.13 1.56 7.91
C VAL A 43 2.12 0.54 8.44
N GLU A 44 0.97 0.43 7.78
CA GLU A 44 -0.08 -0.54 8.04
C GLU A 44 -0.26 -1.49 6.87
N ASN A 45 -0.49 -2.76 7.17
CA ASN A 45 -0.72 -3.80 6.18
C ASN A 45 -2.17 -4.28 6.29
N ILE A 46 -2.98 -4.01 5.28
CA ILE A 46 -4.37 -4.45 5.23
C ILE A 46 -4.50 -5.59 4.23
N THR A 47 -5.06 -6.69 4.70
CA THR A 47 -5.47 -7.81 3.85
C THR A 47 -6.97 -7.71 3.62
N THR A 48 -7.38 -7.58 2.36
CA THR A 48 -8.79 -7.54 1.97
C THR A 48 -9.14 -8.80 1.21
N PHE A 49 -10.20 -9.47 1.65
CA PHE A 49 -10.73 -10.65 0.98
C PHE A 49 -12.02 -10.29 0.24
N VAL A 50 -11.99 -10.43 -1.09
CA VAL A 50 -13.17 -10.26 -1.94
C VAL A 50 -13.79 -11.63 -2.17
N HIS A 51 -15.01 -11.81 -1.67
CA HIS A 51 -15.76 -13.05 -1.85
C HIS A 51 -16.16 -13.25 -3.32
N GLN A 52 -16.24 -14.49 -3.76
CA GLN A 52 -16.69 -14.84 -5.11
C GLN A 52 -18.20 -14.55 -5.27
N GLU A 53 -18.60 -13.84 -6.33
CA GLU A 53 -20.03 -13.61 -6.63
C GLU A 53 -20.64 -14.77 -7.42
N ILE A 54 -19.85 -15.40 -8.30
CA ILE A 54 -20.22 -16.50 -9.18
C ILE A 54 -19.05 -17.49 -9.11
N GLY A 55 -19.32 -18.77 -8.83
CA GLY A 55 -18.32 -19.80 -8.50
C GLY A 55 -17.19 -19.96 -9.54
N CYS A 56 -16.22 -20.82 -9.22
CA CYS A 56 -14.94 -20.93 -9.94
C CYS A 56 -15.03 -21.27 -11.46
N PHE A 57 -16.15 -21.83 -11.95
CA PHE A 57 -16.29 -22.30 -13.33
C PHE A 57 -17.50 -21.65 -14.03
N GLY A 58 -17.26 -21.00 -15.18
CA GLY A 58 -18.30 -20.43 -16.06
C GLY A 58 -17.87 -19.12 -16.75
N PHE A 59 -18.53 -18.76 -17.86
CA PHE A 59 -18.37 -17.43 -18.48
C PHE A 59 -18.84 -16.36 -17.49
N GLY A 60 -17.94 -15.47 -17.08
CA GLY A 60 -18.23 -14.42 -16.08
C GLY A 60 -17.95 -14.81 -14.63
N ALA A 61 -17.31 -15.96 -14.37
CA ALA A 61 -16.84 -16.33 -13.03
C ALA A 61 -15.90 -15.25 -12.46
N LYS A 62 -16.15 -14.85 -11.21
CA LYS A 62 -15.31 -13.91 -10.46
C LYS A 62 -14.73 -14.67 -9.27
N PRO A 63 -13.52 -15.27 -9.39
CA PRO A 63 -12.92 -16.02 -8.31
C PRO A 63 -12.66 -15.11 -7.10
N ALA A 64 -12.64 -15.70 -5.91
CA ALA A 64 -12.27 -14.98 -4.71
C ALA A 64 -10.85 -14.43 -4.86
N GLN A 65 -10.64 -13.20 -4.42
CA GLN A 65 -9.35 -12.53 -4.54
C GLN A 65 -8.92 -11.93 -3.22
N THR A 66 -7.67 -12.17 -2.85
CA THR A 66 -7.04 -11.54 -1.71
C THR A 66 -6.16 -10.41 -2.20
N TYR A 67 -6.38 -9.21 -1.66
CA TYR A 67 -5.57 -8.02 -1.92
C TYR A 67 -4.71 -7.73 -0.69
N PHE A 68 -3.42 -7.48 -0.91
CA PHE A 68 -2.51 -7.00 0.11
C PHE A 68 -2.23 -5.52 -0.17
N THR A 69 -2.64 -4.64 0.73
CA THR A 69 -2.46 -3.20 0.57
C THR A 69 -1.59 -2.68 1.70
N HIS A 70 -0.52 -1.98 1.33
CA HIS A 70 0.32 -1.25 2.27
C HIS A 70 -0.14 0.21 2.33
N LEU A 71 -0.39 0.71 3.52
CA LEU A 71 -0.82 2.08 3.78
C LEU A 71 0.18 2.76 4.71
N VAL A 72 0.44 4.04 4.49
CA VAL A 72 1.28 4.85 5.39
C VAL A 72 0.37 5.83 6.11
N VAL A 73 0.45 5.80 7.45
CA VAL A 73 -0.40 6.60 8.33
C VAL A 73 0.39 7.80 8.84
N PHE A 74 -0.22 8.98 8.69
CA PHE A 74 0.25 10.23 9.24
C PHE A 74 -0.82 10.86 10.14
N GLN A 75 -0.39 11.73 11.05
CA GLN A 75 -1.27 12.50 11.94
C GLN A 75 -0.94 13.99 11.96
N LYS A 76 -1.94 14.81 12.28
CA LYS A 76 -1.82 16.24 12.57
C LYS A 76 -2.68 16.64 13.78
#